data_AF-A0A2K3NC70-F1
#
_entry.id   AF-A0A2K3NC70-F1
#
_cell.length_a   1.000
_cell.length_b   1.000
_cell.length_c   1.000
_cell.angle_alpha   90.00
_cell.angle_beta   90.00
_cell.angle_gamma   90.00
#
_symmetry.space_group_name_H-M   'P 1'
#
loop_
_entity.id
_entity.type
_entity.pdbx_description
1 polymer ?
#
loop_
_entity_poly.entity_id
_entity_poly.type
_entity_poly.pdbx_seq_one_letter_code
_entity_poly.pdbx_strand_id
1 'polypeptide(L)'
;MGKNQKTELGRALVKQHNQMIQQTKEKGRIYKKKFLESFTEVSDIDAIIEQNDEDHEQELLDLPLPPPTSRINLDVESGSGFNGLTAEEIKKEQKIEEALHASSLRVPRRPSWSAEMSADELHANETQHFLTWRRSLARLEENKKLVLTPFEKNLDIWRQLWRVVERSDLLVMVVDSRDPLFYRCPDLE
;
A
#
# COMPACT_ATOMS: atom_id res chain seq x y z
N MET A 1 -61.34 20.28 -1.36
CA MET A 1 -60.39 19.49 -0.54
C MET A 1 -59.27 19.01 -1.46
N GLY A 2 -58.04 19.45 -1.20
CA GLY A 2 -56.92 19.30 -2.13
C GLY A 2 -55.90 18.22 -1.73
N LYS A 3 -55.30 17.66 -2.79
CA LYS A 3 -53.93 17.12 -2.94
C LYS A 3 -53.56 15.83 -2.18
N ASN A 4 -53.33 14.75 -2.93
CA ASN A 4 -52.35 13.70 -2.61
C ASN A 4 -51.95 12.86 -3.85
N GLN A 5 -51.55 13.49 -4.96
CA GLN A 5 -51.08 12.80 -6.18
C GLN A 5 -49.57 12.96 -6.46
N LYS A 6 -48.76 13.45 -5.50
CA LYS A 6 -47.33 13.77 -5.73
C LYS A 6 -46.32 12.70 -5.27
N THR A 7 -46.75 11.56 -4.72
CA THR A 7 -45.85 10.56 -4.11
C THR A 7 -45.57 9.31 -4.96
N GLU A 8 -46.29 9.09 -6.05
CA GLU A 8 -46.10 7.88 -6.89
C GLU A 8 -44.90 7.98 -7.84
N LEU A 9 -44.69 9.16 -8.45
CA LEU A 9 -43.57 9.41 -9.38
C LEU A 9 -42.20 9.21 -8.71
N GLY A 10 -42.04 9.67 -7.46
CA GLY A 10 -40.78 9.49 -6.71
C GLY A 10 -40.47 8.04 -6.40
N ARG A 11 -41.49 7.24 -6.03
CA ARG A 11 -41.33 5.81 -5.74
C ARG A 11 -41.01 5.01 -7.01
N ALA A 12 -41.62 5.37 -8.14
CA ALA A 12 -41.35 4.75 -9.43
C ALA A 12 -39.90 5.00 -9.88
N LEU A 13 -39.39 6.23 -9.73
CA LEU A 13 -38.01 6.58 -10.06
C LEU A 13 -37.00 5.84 -9.18
N VAL A 14 -37.23 5.77 -7.87
CA VAL A 14 -36.36 5.01 -6.95
C VAL A 14 -36.35 3.52 -7.30
N LYS A 15 -37.52 2.95 -7.63
CA LYS A 15 -37.62 1.54 -8.04
C LYS A 15 -36.87 1.28 -9.35
N GLN A 16 -37.00 2.17 -10.34
CA GLN A 16 -36.28 2.06 -11.61
C GLN A 16 -34.76 2.20 -11.42
N HIS A 17 -34.31 3.11 -10.54
CA HIS A 17 -32.90 3.29 -10.22
C HIS A 17 -32.31 2.05 -9.53
N ASN A 18 -33.00 1.50 -8.53
CA ASN A 18 -32.56 0.29 -7.84
C ASN A 18 -32.52 -0.94 -8.79
N GLN A 19 -33.47 -1.03 -9.70
CA GLN A 19 -33.51 -2.10 -10.71
C GLN A 19 -32.38 -1.96 -11.73
N MET A 20 -32.05 -0.73 -12.14
CA MET A 20 -30.89 -0.44 -13.00
C MET A 20 -29.57 -0.82 -12.31
N ILE A 21 -29.41 -0.49 -11.02
CA ILE A 21 -28.23 -0.88 -10.23
C ILE A 21 -28.10 -2.41 -10.16
N GLN A 22 -29.20 -3.13 -9.93
CA GLN A 22 -29.18 -4.59 -9.89
C GLN A 22 -28.77 -5.21 -11.24
N GLN A 23 -29.31 -4.69 -12.35
CA GLN A 23 -28.93 -5.16 -13.69
C GLN A 23 -27.46 -4.88 -14.01
N THR A 24 -26.92 -3.73 -13.60
CA THR A 24 -25.50 -3.41 -13.78
C THR A 24 -24.61 -4.33 -12.93
N LYS A 25 -25.02 -4.62 -11.69
CA LYS A 25 -24.32 -5.60 -10.83
C LYS A 25 -24.36 -7.02 -11.42
N GLU A 26 -25.50 -7.47 -11.94
CA GLU A 26 -25.63 -8.78 -12.59
C GLU A 26 -24.80 -8.89 -13.87
N LYS A 27 -24.82 -7.86 -14.73
CA LYS A 27 -23.95 -7.81 -15.91
C LYS A 27 -22.47 -7.86 -15.50
N GLY A 28 -22.08 -7.11 -14.48
CA GLY A 28 -20.73 -7.18 -13.91
C GLY A 28 -20.33 -8.57 -13.41
N ARG A 29 -21.27 -9.34 -12.82
CA ARG A 29 -21.03 -10.74 -12.42
C ARG A 29 -20.85 -11.67 -13.62
N ILE A 30 -21.59 -11.46 -14.72
CA ILE A 30 -21.47 -12.26 -15.94
C ILE A 30 -20.11 -12.05 -16.61
N TYR A 31 -19.58 -10.82 -16.61
CA TYR A 31 -18.24 -10.53 -17.11
C TYR A 31 -17.13 -11.01 -16.16
N LYS A 32 -17.33 -10.98 -14.83
CA LYS A 32 -16.40 -11.59 -13.85
C LYS A 32 -16.23 -13.10 -14.05
N LYS A 33 -17.29 -13.81 -14.48
CA LYS A 33 -17.26 -15.28 -14.64
C LYS A 33 -16.37 -15.78 -15.79
N LYS A 34 -15.85 -14.89 -16.65
CA LYS A 34 -15.12 -15.29 -17.86
C LYS A 34 -13.61 -15.06 -17.86
N PHE A 35 -13.01 -14.44 -16.84
CA PHE A 35 -11.54 -14.33 -16.91
C PHE A 35 -10.74 -14.33 -15.60
N LEU A 36 -11.22 -13.86 -14.44
CA LEU A 36 -10.41 -13.93 -13.21
C LEU A 36 -11.32 -14.06 -11.99
N GLU A 37 -11.15 -15.13 -11.23
CA GLU A 37 -11.84 -15.37 -9.96
C GLU A 37 -10.98 -14.85 -8.81
N SER A 38 -11.56 -13.99 -7.97
CA SER A 38 -10.89 -13.52 -6.74
C SER A 38 -10.80 -14.69 -5.77
N PHE A 39 -9.59 -15.04 -5.33
CA PHE A 39 -9.40 -16.13 -4.37
C PHE A 39 -9.55 -15.69 -2.91
N THR A 40 -9.53 -14.39 -2.63
CA THR A 40 -9.92 -13.88 -1.32
C THR A 40 -11.44 -13.85 -1.23
N GLU A 41 -12.02 -14.42 -0.17
CA GLU A 41 -13.45 -14.26 0.16
C GLU A 41 -13.84 -12.80 0.43
N VAL A 42 -12.83 -11.93 0.53
CA VAL A 42 -12.98 -10.53 0.91
C VAL A 42 -13.52 -9.73 -0.27
N SER A 43 -14.83 -9.47 -0.23
CA SER A 43 -15.54 -8.67 -1.22
C SER A 43 -15.28 -7.17 -1.06
N ASP A 44 -14.86 -6.74 0.13
CA ASP A 44 -14.75 -5.32 0.50
C ASP A 44 -13.35 -5.02 1.03
N ILE A 45 -12.52 -4.42 0.16
CA ILE A 45 -11.17 -3.96 0.48
C ILE A 45 -11.19 -2.92 1.62
N ASP A 46 -12.30 -2.18 1.72
CA ASP A 46 -12.55 -1.16 2.74
C ASP A 46 -12.55 -1.75 4.16
N ALA A 47 -13.04 -2.98 4.32
CA ALA A 47 -13.04 -3.67 5.62
C ALA A 47 -11.63 -4.09 6.08
N ILE A 48 -10.74 -4.42 5.14
CA ILE A 48 -9.32 -4.73 5.46
C ILE A 48 -8.60 -3.45 5.90
N ILE A 49 -8.88 -2.34 5.22
CA ILE A 49 -8.30 -1.03 5.56
C ILE A 49 -8.78 -0.61 6.96
N GLU A 50 -10.09 -0.72 7.24
CA GLU A 50 -10.65 -0.45 8.57
C GLU A 50 -10.04 -1.33 9.67
N GLN A 51 -9.89 -2.65 9.46
CA GLN A 51 -9.27 -3.54 10.45
C GLN A 51 -7.80 -3.20 10.73
N ASN A 52 -7.03 -2.90 9.67
CA ASN A 52 -5.64 -2.53 9.83
C ASN A 52 -5.53 -1.18 10.58
N ASP A 53 -6.38 -0.20 10.25
CA ASP A 53 -6.44 1.08 10.97
C ASP A 53 -6.83 0.89 12.46
N GLU A 54 -7.75 -0.02 12.77
CA GLU A 54 -8.14 -0.36 14.16
C GLU A 54 -7.00 -1.01 14.98
N ASP A 55 -6.23 -1.92 14.36
CA ASP A 55 -5.07 -2.56 14.99
C ASP A 55 -3.93 -1.55 15.24
N HIS A 56 -3.72 -0.61 14.31
CA HIS A 56 -2.80 0.53 14.48
C HIS A 56 -3.27 1.46 15.61
N GLU A 57 -4.57 1.75 15.70
CA GLU A 57 -5.14 2.58 16.77
C GLU A 57 -4.93 1.94 18.15
N GLN A 58 -5.03 0.60 18.28
CA GLN A 58 -4.77 -0.10 19.55
C GLN A 58 -3.29 -0.05 19.98
N GLU A 59 -2.34 -0.15 19.04
CA GLU A 59 -0.91 -0.05 19.35
C GLU A 59 -0.50 1.41 19.70
N LEU A 60 -1.25 2.40 19.21
CA LEU A 60 -1.00 3.83 19.45
C LEU A 60 -1.52 4.35 20.80
N LEU A 61 -2.44 3.64 21.47
CA LEU A 61 -3.04 4.07 22.75
C LEU A 61 -2.05 4.07 23.94
N ASP A 62 -0.88 3.44 23.81
CA ASP A 62 0.11 3.28 24.90
C ASP A 62 1.28 4.28 24.84
N LEU A 63 1.31 5.22 23.87
CA LEU A 63 2.39 6.21 23.73
C LEU A 63 1.85 7.63 23.50
N PRO A 64 2.46 8.67 24.08
CA PRO A 64 2.04 10.06 23.86
C PRO A 64 2.30 10.46 22.39
N LEU A 65 1.22 10.62 21.62
CA LEU A 65 1.26 10.89 20.18
C LEU A 65 1.63 12.36 19.86
N PRO A 66 2.65 12.61 19.02
CA PRO A 66 2.78 13.88 18.29
C PRO A 66 1.66 14.03 17.24
N PRO A 67 1.34 15.26 16.80
CA PRO A 67 0.23 15.52 15.88
C PRO A 67 0.36 14.76 14.55
N PRO A 68 -0.75 14.39 13.90
CA PRO A 68 -0.75 13.63 12.65
C PRO A 68 -0.11 14.46 11.54
N THR A 69 1.15 14.17 11.24
CA THR A 69 1.86 14.70 10.08
C THR A 69 1.41 13.95 8.83
N SER A 70 0.28 14.37 8.25
CA SER A 70 -0.22 13.95 6.93
C SER A 70 0.54 14.62 5.77
N ARG A 71 1.82 14.96 5.98
CA ARG A 71 2.70 15.45 4.94
C ARG A 71 3.87 14.49 4.86
N ILE A 72 4.02 13.84 3.72
CA ILE A 72 5.27 13.22 3.32
C ILE A 72 6.29 14.36 3.28
N ASN A 73 6.99 14.61 4.39
CA ASN A 73 8.04 15.62 4.46
C ASN A 73 9.28 15.03 3.77
N LEU A 74 9.28 15.08 2.44
CA LEU A 74 10.47 15.05 1.61
C LEU A 74 11.19 16.42 1.66
N ASP A 75 11.16 17.11 2.81
CA ASP A 75 11.80 18.42 2.95
C ASP A 75 13.32 18.21 3.04
N VAL A 76 13.92 18.23 1.84
CA VAL A 76 15.35 18.20 1.54
C VAL A 76 16.16 19.20 2.38
N GLU A 77 15.54 20.30 2.81
CA GLU A 77 16.19 21.37 3.57
C GLU A 77 16.42 21.03 5.04
N SER A 78 15.81 19.96 5.58
CA SER A 78 15.97 19.58 6.99
C SER A 78 17.24 18.75 7.27
N GLY A 79 17.89 18.23 6.23
CA GLY A 79 19.14 17.47 6.34
C GLY A 79 20.36 18.39 6.39
N SER A 80 21.09 18.40 7.52
CA SER A 80 22.32 19.18 7.71
C SER A 80 23.49 18.85 6.74
N GLY A 81 23.26 18.02 5.72
CA GLY A 81 24.24 17.56 4.74
C GLY A 81 24.34 18.41 3.47
N PHE A 82 23.40 19.33 3.24
CA PHE A 82 23.30 20.15 2.03
C PHE A 82 23.57 21.64 2.27
N ASN A 83 24.39 21.99 3.26
CA ASN A 83 24.71 23.39 3.55
C ASN A 83 25.46 24.04 2.37
N GLY A 84 24.78 24.97 1.67
CA GLY A 84 25.38 25.85 0.66
C GLY A 84 25.25 25.40 -0.79
N LEU A 85 24.52 24.32 -1.09
CA LEU A 85 24.25 23.86 -2.46
C LEU A 85 22.94 24.45 -3.01
N THR A 86 22.90 24.68 -4.32
CA THR A 86 21.68 25.10 -5.02
C THR A 86 20.68 23.94 -5.13
N ALA A 87 19.39 24.24 -5.29
CA ALA A 87 18.34 23.23 -5.42
C ALA A 87 18.58 22.22 -6.57
N GLU A 88 19.25 22.62 -7.65
CA GLU A 88 19.60 21.71 -8.74
C GLU A 88 20.75 20.78 -8.38
N GLU A 89 21.76 21.28 -7.68
CA GLU A 89 22.89 20.47 -7.19
C GLU A 89 22.43 19.44 -6.18
N ILE A 90 21.52 19.83 -5.27
CA ILE A 90 20.94 18.91 -4.29
C ILE A 90 20.19 17.77 -4.99
N LYS A 91 19.32 18.07 -5.96
CA LYS A 91 18.60 17.05 -6.74
C LYS A 91 19.54 16.12 -7.50
N LYS A 92 20.65 16.67 -8.02
CA LYS A 92 21.64 15.88 -8.75
C LYS A 92 22.39 14.93 -7.82
N GLU A 93 22.83 15.41 -6.65
CA GLU A 93 23.47 14.57 -5.64
C GLU A 93 22.53 13.48 -5.13
N GLN A 94 21.27 13.82 -4.83
CA GLN A 94 20.25 12.84 -4.44
C GLN A 94 20.09 11.74 -5.48
N LYS A 95 19.94 12.12 -6.76
CA LYS A 95 19.79 11.14 -7.84
C LYS A 95 21.01 10.24 -8.00
N ILE A 96 22.22 10.75 -7.75
CA ILE A 96 23.45 9.96 -7.77
C ILE A 96 23.47 8.98 -6.58
N GLU A 97 23.18 9.46 -5.37
CA GLU A 97 23.12 8.62 -4.16
C GLU A 97 22.03 7.54 -4.26
N GLU A 98 20.84 7.89 -4.74
CA GLU A 98 19.75 6.94 -5.02
C GLU A 98 20.20 5.88 -6.02
N ALA A 99 20.89 6.26 -7.10
CA ALA A 99 21.39 5.32 -8.09
C ALA A 99 22.47 4.39 -7.53
N LEU A 100 23.34 4.90 -6.65
CA LEU A 100 24.36 4.09 -5.96
C LEU A 100 23.73 3.09 -5.00
N HIS A 101 22.70 3.51 -4.26
CA HIS A 101 22.02 2.70 -3.26
C HIS A 101 20.80 1.92 -3.77
N ALA A 102 20.46 2.02 -5.06
CA ALA A 102 19.31 1.36 -5.67
C ALA A 102 19.27 -0.16 -5.41
N SER A 103 20.44 -0.81 -5.38
CA SER A 103 20.54 -2.25 -5.09
C SER A 103 20.16 -2.61 -3.65
N SER A 104 20.29 -1.67 -2.71
CA SER A 104 20.01 -1.83 -1.29
C SER A 104 18.56 -1.44 -0.92
N LEU A 105 17.89 -0.64 -1.78
CA LEU A 105 16.50 -0.18 -1.62
C LEU A 105 15.47 -1.20 -2.17
N ARG A 106 15.66 -2.48 -1.87
CA ARG A 106 14.77 -3.56 -2.32
C ARG A 106 13.62 -3.79 -1.35
N VAL A 107 12.50 -4.32 -1.85
CA VAL A 107 11.39 -4.75 -0.99
C VAL A 107 11.79 -6.03 -0.23
N PRO A 108 11.26 -6.27 0.98
CA PRO A 108 11.60 -7.46 1.75
C PRO A 108 11.10 -8.69 0.98
N ARG A 109 11.98 -9.67 0.77
CA ARG A 109 11.61 -10.95 0.14
C ARG A 109 11.19 -11.94 1.21
N ARG A 110 10.19 -12.76 0.88
CA ARG A 110 9.76 -13.85 1.76
C ARG A 110 10.91 -14.84 1.93
N PRO A 111 11.31 -15.20 3.18
CA PRO A 111 12.27 -16.26 3.38
C PRO A 111 11.74 -17.61 2.89
N SER A 112 12.63 -18.54 2.58
CA SER A 112 12.24 -19.90 2.22
C SER A 112 11.46 -20.53 3.36
N TRP A 113 10.30 -21.10 3.04
CA TRP A 113 9.46 -21.83 3.97
C TRP A 113 9.18 -23.23 3.43
N SER A 114 8.92 -24.19 4.33
CA SER A 114 8.48 -25.53 3.97
C SER A 114 7.20 -25.89 4.73
N ALA A 115 6.41 -26.80 4.17
CA ALA A 115 5.17 -27.28 4.81
C ALA A 115 5.43 -28.06 6.12
N GLU A 116 6.68 -28.46 6.36
CA GLU A 116 7.09 -29.15 7.59
C GLU A 116 7.36 -28.18 8.76
N MET A 117 7.54 -26.89 8.47
CA MET A 117 7.77 -25.87 9.51
C MET A 117 6.52 -25.66 10.36
N SER A 118 6.72 -25.45 11.66
CA SER A 118 5.63 -25.03 12.54
C SER A 118 5.22 -23.58 12.25
N ALA A 119 3.98 -23.22 12.60
CA ALA A 119 3.48 -21.86 12.43
C ALA A 119 4.33 -20.82 13.20
N ASP A 120 4.77 -21.17 14.41
CA ASP A 120 5.60 -20.30 15.25
C ASP A 120 7.01 -20.13 14.68
N GLU A 121 7.60 -21.21 14.15
CA GLU A 121 8.90 -21.17 13.49
C GLU A 121 8.86 -20.34 12.21
N LEU A 122 7.83 -20.50 11.39
CA LEU A 122 7.62 -19.69 10.21
C LEU A 122 7.46 -18.21 10.58
N HIS A 123 6.63 -17.92 11.59
CA HIS A 123 6.44 -16.57 12.08
C HIS A 123 7.76 -15.95 12.57
N ALA A 124 8.54 -16.68 13.37
CA ALA A 124 9.82 -16.21 13.87
C ALA A 124 10.83 -15.95 12.74
N ASN A 125 10.88 -16.82 11.73
CA ASN A 125 11.76 -16.67 10.57
C ASN A 125 11.39 -15.44 9.71
N GLU A 126 10.10 -15.27 9.41
CA GLU A 126 9.58 -14.10 8.69
C GLU A 126 9.86 -12.80 9.45
N THR A 127 9.60 -12.78 10.76
CA THR A 127 9.87 -11.63 11.63
C THR A 127 11.36 -11.28 11.67
N GLN A 128 12.25 -12.28 11.79
CA GLN A 128 13.70 -12.05 11.79
C GLN A 128 14.19 -11.46 10.46
N HIS A 129 13.70 -11.99 9.34
CA HIS A 129 14.05 -11.48 8.01
C HIS A 129 13.58 -10.04 7.83
N PHE A 130 12.34 -9.75 8.23
CA PHE A 130 11.78 -8.42 8.14
C PHE A 130 12.53 -7.40 9.01
N LEU A 131 12.89 -7.76 10.24
CA LEU A 131 13.71 -6.91 11.11
C LEU A 131 15.10 -6.65 10.53
N THR A 132 15.70 -7.65 9.88
CA THR A 132 17.00 -7.49 9.21
C THR A 132 16.91 -6.50 8.06
N TRP A 133 15.85 -6.60 7.25
CA TRP A 133 15.55 -5.65 6.19
C TRP A 133 15.31 -4.23 6.73
N ARG A 134 14.53 -4.07 7.81
CA ARG A 134 14.32 -2.76 8.46
C ARG A 134 15.63 -2.16 8.96
N ARG A 135 16.52 -2.97 9.52
CA ARG A 135 17.86 -2.50 9.95
C ARG A 135 18.72 -2.05 8.77
N SER A 136 18.61 -2.70 7.60
CA SER A 136 19.32 -2.21 6.41
C SER A 136 18.81 -0.86 5.95
N LEU A 137 17.50 -0.61 6.01
CA LEU A 137 16.93 0.70 5.68
C LEU A 137 17.32 1.78 6.70
N ALA A 138 17.29 1.48 7.99
CA ALA A 138 17.72 2.43 9.02
C ALA A 138 19.19 2.87 8.86
N ARG A 139 20.07 1.94 8.45
CA ARG A 139 21.47 2.28 8.12
C ARG A 139 21.60 3.19 6.91
N LEU A 140 20.70 3.08 5.94
CA LEU A 140 20.66 3.97 4.78
C LEU A 140 20.09 5.35 5.16
N GLU A 141 19.14 5.40 6.10
CA GLU A 141 18.57 6.65 6.61
C GLU A 141 19.60 7.52 7.36
N GLU A 142 20.64 6.91 7.94
CA GLU A 142 21.78 7.66 8.50
C GLU A 142 22.51 8.51 7.44
N ASN A 143 22.41 8.15 6.15
CA ASN A 143 22.91 8.96 5.06
C ASN A 143 21.98 10.16 4.82
N LYS A 144 22.35 11.32 5.37
CA LYS A 144 21.61 12.59 5.24
C LYS A 144 21.41 13.08 3.80
N LYS A 145 22.09 12.49 2.81
CA LYS A 145 21.93 12.82 1.39
C LYS A 145 20.85 12.00 0.69
N LEU A 146 20.45 10.88 1.28
CA LEU A 146 19.44 9.98 0.76
C LEU A 146 18.12 10.25 1.47
N VAL A 147 17.07 10.55 0.72
CA VAL A 147 15.74 10.68 1.28
C VAL A 147 14.97 9.39 1.00
N LEU A 148 14.72 8.60 2.04
CA LEU A 148 13.92 7.39 1.92
C LEU A 148 12.44 7.76 1.83
N THR A 149 11.76 7.21 0.83
CA THR A 149 10.29 7.23 0.81
C THR A 149 9.76 6.49 2.03
N PRO A 150 8.76 7.03 2.75
CA PRO A 150 8.11 6.32 3.83
C PRO A 150 7.65 4.93 3.36
N PHE A 151 7.81 3.95 4.23
CA PHE A 151 7.51 2.55 3.93
C PHE A 151 6.66 1.93 5.04
N GLU A 152 5.98 0.84 4.69
CA GLU A 152 5.14 0.11 5.63
C GLU A 152 5.98 -0.65 6.67
N LYS A 153 5.67 -0.44 7.96
CA LYS A 153 6.37 -1.03 9.10
C LYS A 153 5.69 -2.28 9.63
N ASN A 154 4.43 -2.52 9.27
CA ASN A 154 3.69 -3.72 9.62
C ASN A 154 4.09 -4.90 8.72
N LEU A 155 4.54 -6.00 9.33
CA LEU A 155 4.90 -7.24 8.63
C LEU A 155 3.70 -7.87 7.92
N ASP A 156 2.49 -7.74 8.45
CA ASP A 156 1.31 -8.42 7.90
C ASP A 156 0.91 -7.89 6.52
N ILE A 157 1.16 -6.61 6.25
CA ILE A 157 0.97 -6.03 4.91
C ILE A 157 1.99 -6.63 3.92
N TRP A 158 3.25 -6.79 4.35
CA TRP A 158 4.26 -7.46 3.53
C TRP A 158 3.93 -8.94 3.30
N ARG A 159 3.35 -9.63 4.29
CA ARG A 159 2.83 -11.00 4.11
C ARG A 159 1.72 -11.06 3.06
N GLN A 160 0.84 -10.07 3.01
CA GLN A 160 -0.19 -9.99 1.96
C GLN A 160 0.47 -9.89 0.59
N LEU A 161 1.45 -8.99 0.41
CA LEU A 161 2.21 -8.88 -0.84
C LEU A 161 2.87 -10.22 -1.21
N TRP A 162 3.55 -10.88 -0.27
CA TRP A 162 4.21 -12.16 -0.54
C TRP A 162 3.22 -13.23 -1.00
N ARG A 163 2.06 -13.34 -0.34
CA ARG A 163 1.00 -14.28 -0.73
C ARG A 163 0.45 -13.99 -2.12
N VAL A 164 0.32 -12.72 -2.51
CA VAL A 164 -0.14 -12.33 -3.84
C VAL A 164 0.92 -12.68 -4.89
N VAL A 165 2.17 -12.30 -4.66
CA VAL A 165 3.29 -12.56 -5.58
C VAL A 165 3.52 -14.06 -5.79
N GLU A 166 3.46 -14.87 -4.73
CA GLU A 166 3.69 -16.32 -4.80
C GLU A 166 2.60 -17.07 -5.58
N ARG A 167 1.38 -16.53 -5.58
CA ARG A 167 0.19 -17.21 -6.13
C ARG A 167 -0.26 -16.70 -7.49
N SER A 168 0.28 -15.58 -7.96
CA SER A 168 -0.16 -14.92 -9.19
C SER A 168 0.74 -15.28 -10.35
N ASP A 169 0.15 -15.66 -11.49
CA ASP A 169 0.90 -15.85 -12.73
C ASP A 169 1.29 -14.52 -13.39
N LEU A 170 0.54 -13.45 -13.11
CA LEU A 170 0.73 -12.11 -13.65
C LEU A 170 0.60 -11.06 -12.55
N LEU A 171 1.57 -10.16 -12.46
CA LEU A 171 1.54 -8.99 -11.58
C LEU A 171 1.30 -7.72 -12.42
N VAL A 172 0.35 -6.90 -12.00
CA VAL A 172 0.02 -5.62 -12.65
C VAL A 172 0.22 -4.50 -11.64
N MET A 173 1.06 -3.53 -11.99
CA MET A 173 1.34 -2.37 -11.15
C MET A 173 0.51 -1.17 -11.63
N VAL A 174 -0.32 -0.63 -10.74
CA VAL A 174 -1.06 0.60 -11.00
C VAL A 174 -0.18 1.78 -10.63
N VAL A 175 0.10 2.65 -11.59
CA VAL A 175 0.95 3.84 -11.41
C VAL A 175 0.16 5.12 -11.65
N ASP A 176 0.51 6.19 -10.96
CA ASP A 176 -0.04 7.52 -11.25
C ASP A 176 0.57 8.07 -12.55
N SER A 177 -0.29 8.49 -13.48
CA SER A 177 0.11 9.08 -14.76
C SER A 177 0.94 10.36 -14.65
N ARG A 178 0.88 11.07 -13.52
CA ARG A 178 1.62 12.33 -13.29
C ARG A 178 3.12 12.10 -13.14
N ASP A 179 3.49 10.99 -12.53
CA ASP A 179 4.89 10.57 -12.39
C ASP A 179 5.00 9.03 -12.36
N PRO A 180 4.83 8.37 -13.51
CA PRO A 180 4.74 6.91 -13.56
C PRO A 180 6.05 6.22 -13.20
N LEU A 181 7.19 6.91 -13.33
CA LEU A 181 8.50 6.35 -13.00
C LEU A 181 8.74 6.34 -11.49
N PHE A 182 8.22 7.33 -10.76
CA PHE A 182 8.31 7.37 -9.30
C PHE A 182 7.52 6.23 -8.63
N TYR A 183 6.31 5.92 -9.14
CA TYR A 183 5.47 4.85 -8.58
C TYR A 183 5.80 3.45 -9.11
N ARG A 184 6.74 3.35 -10.06
CA ARG A 184 7.20 2.06 -10.58
C ARG A 184 8.21 1.45 -9.61
N CYS A 185 8.05 0.16 -9.32
CA CYS A 185 8.99 -0.61 -8.51
C CYS A 185 9.68 -1.68 -9.38
N PRO A 186 10.90 -1.42 -9.89
CA PRO A 186 11.64 -2.38 -10.71
C PRO A 186 12.02 -3.67 -9.99
N ASP A 187 12.01 -3.68 -8.64
CA ASP A 187 12.34 -4.87 -7.86
C ASP A 187 11.21 -5.93 -7.91
N LEU A 188 9.98 -5.54 -8.23
CA LEU A 188 8.86 -6.49 -8.39
C LEU A 188 8.72 -7.04 -9.82
N GLU A 189 9.61 -6.66 -10.73
CA GLU A 189 9.72 -7.18 -12.10
C GLU A 189 10.69 -8.37 -12.19
#